data_AF-A0A379JRJ1-F1
#
_entry.id   AF-A0A379JRJ1-F1
#
_cell.length_a   1.000
_cell.length_b   1.000
_cell.length_c   1.000
_cell.angle_alpha   90.00
_cell.angle_beta   90.00
_cell.angle_gamma   90.00
#
_symmetry.space_group_name_H-M   'P 1'
#
loop_
_entity.id
_entity.type
_entity.pdbx_description
1 polymer ?
#
loop_
_entity_poly.entity_id
_entity_poly.type
_entity_poly.pdbx_seq_one_letter_code
_entity_poly.pdbx_strand_id
1 'polypeptide(L)' 'MGRPISRYDWVLFAKSDSPIQLASIEDARQYRIGGYKGDAKPQFLLDRGIEVQAALRDAENVRKLDKG' A
#
# COMPACT_ATOMS: atom_id res chain seq x y z
N MET A 1 24.95 -14.08 -14.57
CA MET A 1 23.91 -13.18 -14.04
C MET A 1 22.62 -13.41 -14.83
N GLY A 2 21.59 -13.96 -14.21
CA GLY A 2 20.29 -14.18 -14.87
C GLY A 2 19.58 -12.85 -15.11
N ARG A 3 18.99 -12.68 -16.31
CA ARG A 3 18.13 -11.52 -16.60
C ARG A 3 16.85 -11.61 -15.76
N PRO A 4 16.28 -10.47 -15.31
CA PRO A 4 15.03 -10.48 -14.55
C PRO A 4 13.91 -11.12 -15.37
N ILE A 5 13.16 -12.02 -14.72
CA ILE A 5 12.10 -12.81 -15.35
C ILE A 5 10.83 -11.97 -15.55
N SER A 6 10.58 -10.97 -14.70
CA SER A 6 9.42 -10.07 -14.80
C SER A 6 9.63 -8.77 -14.02
N ARG A 7 8.84 -7.75 -14.37
CA ARG A 7 8.66 -6.51 -13.59
C ARG A 7 7.24 -6.49 -13.02
N TYR A 8 7.09 -5.95 -11.83
CA TYR A 8 5.81 -5.79 -11.16
C TYR A 8 5.65 -4.32 -10.76
N ASP A 9 4.50 -3.75 -11.09
CA ASP A 9 4.11 -2.43 -10.60
C ASP A 9 3.31 -2.59 -9.31
N TRP A 10 3.61 -1.76 -8.32
CA TRP A 10 2.87 -1.69 -7.07
C TRP A 10 2.05 -0.42 -7.05
N VAL A 11 0.76 -0.53 -6.71
CA VAL A 11 -0.19 0.58 -6.71
C VAL A 11 -0.92 0.67 -5.37
N LEU A 12 -1.29 1.88 -4.98
CA LEU A 12 -2.21 2.13 -3.87
C LEU A 12 -3.64 2.25 -4.41
N PHE A 13 -4.59 1.67 -3.68
CA PHE A 13 -6.01 1.77 -4.00
C PHE A 13 -6.71 2.72 -3.02
N ALA A 14 -7.63 3.52 -3.53
CA ALA A 14 -8.57 4.32 -2.76
C ALA A 14 -10.00 4.04 -3.24
N LYS A 15 -11.01 4.48 -2.47
CA LYS A 15 -12.40 4.43 -2.92
C LYS A 15 -12.58 5.27 -4.20
N SER A 16 -13.50 4.88 -5.07
CA SER A 16 -13.69 5.52 -6.38
C SER A 16 -14.09 6.99 -6.30
N ASP A 17 -14.70 7.40 -5.20
CA ASP A 17 -15.11 8.77 -4.88
C ASP A 17 -14.10 9.52 -3.99
N SER A 18 -12.93 8.92 -3.74
CA SER A 18 -11.89 9.52 -2.91
C SER A 18 -11.30 10.77 -3.58
N PRO A 19 -11.19 11.90 -2.87
CA PRO A 19 -10.53 13.11 -3.39
C PRO A 19 -8.99 13.02 -3.33
N ILE A 20 -8.43 11.91 -2.83
CA ILE A 20 -6.99 11.75 -2.62
C ILE A 20 -6.26 11.80 -3.97
N GLN A 21 -5.30 12.70 -4.06
CA GLN A 21 -4.36 12.80 -5.18
C GLN A 21 -2.96 12.78 -4.61
N LEU A 22 -2.11 11.90 -5.16
CA LEU A 22 -0.72 11.74 -4.76
C LEU A 22 0.16 12.09 -5.96
N ALA A 23 1.09 13.02 -5.79
CA ALA A 23 2.13 13.30 -6.78
C ALA A 23 3.34 12.37 -6.57
N SER A 24 3.50 11.84 -5.37
CA SER A 24 4.59 10.97 -4.95
C SER A 24 4.14 9.96 -3.87
N ILE A 25 4.96 8.96 -3.56
CA ILE A 25 4.64 8.03 -2.48
C ILE A 25 4.76 8.69 -1.11
N GLU A 26 5.59 9.72 -0.99
CA GLU A 26 5.81 10.50 0.21
C GLU A 26 4.53 11.25 0.64
N ASP A 27 3.71 11.68 -0.30
CA ASP A 27 2.41 12.33 -0.04
C ASP A 27 1.46 11.39 0.71
N ALA A 28 1.68 10.08 0.63
CA ALA A 28 0.86 9.07 1.27
C ALA A 28 1.03 9.03 2.80
N ARG A 29 2.07 9.67 3.36
CA ARG A 29 2.37 9.70 4.82
C ARG A 29 1.21 10.22 5.67
N GLN A 30 0.35 11.07 5.10
CA GLN A 30 -0.79 11.66 5.80
C GLN A 30 -2.01 10.72 5.87
N TYR A 31 -1.99 9.60 5.14
CA TYR A 31 -3.13 8.69 5.04
C TYR A 31 -2.89 7.40 5.80
N ARG A 32 -3.99 6.78 6.25
CA ARG A 32 -3.97 5.42 6.81
C ARG A 32 -3.89 4.43 5.65
N ILE A 33 -2.79 3.68 5.56
CA ILE A 33 -2.57 2.69 4.50
C ILE A 33 -2.73 1.28 5.05
N GLY A 34 -3.54 0.46 4.39
CA GLY A 34 -3.64 -0.98 4.67
C GLY A 34 -2.54 -1.76 3.95
N GLY A 35 -2.10 -2.89 4.51
CA GLY A 35 -1.06 -3.71 3.90
C GLY A 35 -1.04 -5.15 4.42
N TYR A 36 -0.35 -6.05 3.74
CA TYR A 36 -0.19 -7.44 4.19
C TYR A 36 1.06 -7.61 5.06
N LYS A 37 0.91 -8.24 6.23
CA LYS A 37 2.05 -8.45 7.13
C LYS A 37 3.10 -9.38 6.49
N GLY A 38 4.35 -8.91 6.41
CA GLY A 38 5.47 -9.69 5.87
C GLY A 38 5.62 -9.62 4.34
N ASP A 39 4.83 -8.80 3.66
CA ASP A 39 5.01 -8.50 2.24
C ASP A 39 6.02 -7.34 2.05
N ALA A 40 6.77 -7.38 0.95
CA ALA A 40 7.74 -6.37 0.57
C ALA A 40 7.10 -4.99 0.33
N LYS A 41 5.82 -4.95 -0.08
CA LYS A 41 5.05 -3.72 -0.33
C LYS A 41 4.90 -2.86 0.95
N PRO A 42 4.31 -3.35 2.04
CA PRO A 42 4.30 -2.64 3.33
C PRO A 42 5.68 -2.33 3.87
N GLN A 43 6.64 -3.25 3.75
CA GLN A 43 8.00 -2.99 4.24
C GLN A 43 8.64 -1.78 3.53
N PHE A 44 8.46 -1.67 2.21
CA PHE A 44 8.93 -0.53 1.43
C PHE A 44 8.37 0.82 1.91
N LEU A 45 7.11 0.84 2.38
CA LEU A 45 6.46 2.02 2.94
C LEU A 45 7.00 2.33 4.34
N LEU A 46 7.12 1.31 5.20
CA LEU A 46 7.68 1.44 6.55
C LEU A 46 9.11 1.98 6.54
N ASP A 47 9.95 1.49 5.61
CA ASP A 47 11.33 1.96 5.43
C ASP A 47 11.41 3.45 5.04
N ARG A 48 10.31 4.04 4.57
CA ARG A 48 10.16 5.47 4.23
C ARG A 48 9.43 6.27 5.31
N GLY A 49 9.16 5.67 6.47
CA GLY A 49 8.41 6.29 7.56
C GLY A 49 6.93 6.50 7.24
N ILE A 50 6.36 5.71 6.32
CA ILE A 50 4.92 5.70 6.05
C ILE A 50 4.30 4.60 6.90
N GLU A 51 3.34 4.96 7.75
CA GLU A 51 2.66 4.00 8.61
C GLU A 51 1.75 3.06 7.81
N VAL A 52 1.78 1.78 8.18
CA VAL A 52 0.94 0.75 7.54
C VAL A 52 0.19 -0.06 8.58
N GLN A 53 -1.13 -0.12 8.43
CA GLN A 53 -2.02 -0.98 9.22
C GLN A 53 -2.06 -2.39 8.65
N ALA A 54 -1.05 -3.19 8.98
CA ALA A 54 -0.93 -4.54 8.47
C ALA A 54 -2.10 -5.45 8.91
N ALA A 55 -2.61 -6.25 7.98
CA ALA A 55 -3.52 -7.37 8.24
C ALA A 55 -2.84 -8.70 7.91
N LEU A 56 -3.34 -9.78 8.52
CA LEU A 56 -2.85 -11.15 8.24
C LEU A 56 -3.50 -11.76 6.99
N ARG A 57 -4.52 -11.11 6.41
CA ARG A 57 -5.27 -11.57 5.24
C ARG A 57 -5.62 -10.40 4.34
N ASP A 58 -5.39 -10.53 3.03
CA ASP A 58 -5.69 -9.44 2.06
C ASP A 58 -7.16 -9.01 2.05
N ALA A 59 -8.08 -9.95 2.23
CA ALA A 59 -9.51 -9.66 2.31
C ALA A 59 -9.87 -8.71 3.47
N GLU A 60 -9.05 -8.66 4.54
CA GLU A 60 -9.27 -7.72 5.63
C GLU A 60 -8.87 -6.30 5.26
N ASN A 61 -7.85 -6.12 4.41
CA ASN A 61 -7.46 -4.80 3.92
C ASN A 61 -8.54 -4.17 3.05
N VAL A 62 -9.17 -4.95 2.16
CA VAL A 62 -10.30 -4.48 1.35
C VAL A 62 -11.49 -4.08 2.23
N ARG A 63 -11.78 -4.84 3.28
CA ARG A 63 -12.86 -4.51 4.24
C ARG A 63 -12.56 -3.25 5.06
N LYS A 64 -11.30 -3.01 5.44
CA LYS A 64 -10.91 -1.76 6.11
C LYS A 64 -11.10 -0.57 5.17
N LEU A 65 -10.65 -0.69 3.92
CA LEU A 65 -10.81 0.36 2.91
C LEU A 65 -12.28 0.73 2.67
N ASP A 66 -13.16 -0.27 2.60
CA ASP A 66 -14.60 -0.04 2.40
C ASP A 66 -15.22 0.74 3.58
N LYS A 67 -14.82 0.40 4.81
CA LYS A 67 -15.34 0.98 6.07
C LYS A 67 -14.77 2.36 6.43
N GLY A 68 -13.59 2.73 5.91
CA GLY A 68 -12.89 3.98 6.26
C GLY A 68 -12.08 3.89 7.55
#